data_AF-A0A7W1M2X6-F1
#
_entry.id   AF-A0A7W1M2X6-F1
#
_cell.length_a   1.000
_cell.length_b   1.000
_cell.length_c   1.000
_cell.angle_alpha   90.00
_cell.angle_beta   90.00
_cell.angle_gamma   90.00
#
_symmetry.space_group_name_H-M   'P 1'
#
loop_
_entity.id
_entity.type
_entity.pdbx_description
1 polymer ?
#
loop_
_entity_poly.entity_id
_entity_poly.type
_entity_poly.pdbx_seq_one_letter_code
_entity_poly.pdbx_strand_id
1 'polypeptide(L)'
;HWPYAAPPPPPDASPLPAVPTLILSGSQDLRTPTANASEVAAQIPGSHLLVVPDTGHSVLSAEPTPCGRNALKALFAGRPVAPCRALPVPALLRPPPLPPRRLAVVPAEHGYSGTPGRALDAVGLTLADLRRELVMQLLELPSGSALSLPSLRVGGLRAGWARFTGTTITLHDYTYVPGVALSGTLKHGSDDLRVLGSSSLSGTLRSGSHGSLIGTLGGQRVVLPANSRATAAIVGGNAPVRPLSGPGGAGIRAGAGRLAGALAGREP
;
A
#
# COMPACT_ATOMS: atom_id res chain seq x y z
N HIS A 1 -16.76 -19.57 23.77
CA HIS A 1 -16.87 -20.94 23.23
C HIS A 1 -17.50 -20.84 21.85
N TRP A 2 -16.72 -21.11 20.79
CA TRP A 2 -17.30 -21.32 19.46
C TRP A 2 -17.80 -22.76 19.41
N PRO A 3 -19.05 -23.03 18.99
CA PRO A 3 -19.56 -24.40 18.99
C PRO A 3 -18.74 -25.29 18.05
N TYR A 4 -18.45 -26.51 18.51
CA TYR A 4 -17.92 -27.55 17.64
C TYR A 4 -18.93 -27.83 16.52
N ALA A 5 -18.51 -27.63 15.27
CA ALA A 5 -19.31 -28.04 14.14
C ALA A 5 -19.35 -29.57 14.07
N ALA A 6 -20.52 -30.12 13.74
CA ALA A 6 -20.63 -31.53 13.36
C ALA A 6 -19.71 -31.83 12.16
N PRO A 7 -19.21 -33.07 12.00
CA PRO A 7 -18.42 -33.43 10.84
C PRO A 7 -19.18 -33.14 9.54
N PRO A 8 -18.51 -32.69 8.46
CA PRO A 8 -19.17 -32.51 7.18
C PRO A 8 -19.67 -33.86 6.64
N PRO A 9 -20.76 -33.86 5.85
CA PRO A 9 -21.18 -35.07 5.14
C PRO A 9 -20.06 -35.54 4.19
N PRO A 10 -20.03 -36.85 3.85
CA PRO A 10 -19.09 -37.35 2.86
C PRO A 10 -19.30 -36.63 1.52
N PRO A 11 -18.23 -36.30 0.79
CA PRO A 11 -18.34 -35.65 -0.52
C PRO A 11 -19.04 -36.58 -1.52
N ASP A 12 -19.99 -36.04 -2.27
CA ASP A 12 -20.58 -36.72 -3.42
C ASP A 12 -19.58 -36.72 -4.58
N ALA A 13 -19.28 -37.90 -5.12
CA ALA A 13 -18.36 -38.09 -6.23
C ALA A 13 -19.06 -38.09 -7.60
N SER A 14 -20.38 -37.89 -7.63
CA SER A 14 -21.16 -37.82 -8.87
C SER A 14 -20.70 -36.62 -9.72
N PRO A 15 -20.67 -36.74 -11.06
CA PRO A 15 -20.35 -35.62 -11.94
C PRO A 15 -21.28 -34.42 -11.70
N LEU A 16 -20.72 -33.22 -11.75
CA LEU A 16 -21.51 -31.99 -11.65
C LEU A 16 -22.44 -31.85 -12.88
N PRO A 17 -23.67 -31.33 -12.69
CA PRO A 17 -24.64 -31.21 -13.78
C PRO A 17 -24.13 -30.25 -14.87
N ALA A 18 -24.44 -30.57 -16.13
CA ALA A 18 -24.07 -29.77 -17.30
C ALA A 18 -25.01 -28.55 -17.48
N VAL A 19 -24.95 -27.61 -16.53
CA VAL A 19 -25.68 -26.34 -16.59
C VAL A 19 -24.74 -25.18 -16.95
N PRO A 20 -25.21 -24.13 -17.66
CA PRO A 20 -24.40 -22.96 -17.95
C PRO A 20 -23.79 -22.37 -16.67
N THR A 21 -22.46 -22.38 -16.60
CA THR A 21 -21.72 -22.01 -15.39
C THR A 21 -20.65 -20.97 -15.71
N LEU A 22 -20.66 -19.86 -14.98
CA LEU A 22 -19.60 -18.85 -15.00
C LEU A 22 -18.86 -18.88 -13.67
N ILE A 23 -17.55 -19.07 -13.72
CA ILE A 23 -16.67 -18.99 -12.56
C ILE A 23 -15.93 -17.65 -12.65
N LEU A 24 -16.14 -16.79 -11.66
CA LEU A 24 -15.45 -15.50 -11.55
C LEU A 24 -14.27 -15.65 -10.59
N SER A 25 -13.06 -15.32 -11.06
CA SER A 25 -11.86 -15.33 -10.23
C SER A 25 -11.14 -13.99 -10.34
N GLY A 26 -10.85 -13.35 -9.21
CA GLY A 26 -9.98 -12.18 -9.17
C GLY A 26 -8.52 -12.61 -9.30
N SER A 27 -7.76 -11.95 -10.18
CA SER A 27 -6.35 -12.32 -10.43
C SER A 27 -5.43 -12.08 -9.22
N GLN A 28 -5.89 -11.36 -8.20
CA GLN A 28 -5.17 -11.05 -6.96
C GLN A 28 -5.86 -11.67 -5.74
N ASP A 29 -6.76 -12.64 -5.93
CA ASP A 29 -7.41 -13.33 -4.82
C ASP A 29 -6.45 -14.34 -4.16
N LEU A 30 -6.06 -14.07 -2.91
CA LEU A 30 -5.24 -14.97 -2.10
C LEU A 30 -6.08 -15.88 -1.18
N ARG A 31 -7.40 -15.65 -1.08
CA ARG A 31 -8.32 -16.46 -0.27
C ARG A 31 -8.88 -17.63 -1.06
N THR A 32 -9.27 -17.39 -2.31
CA THR A 32 -9.68 -18.42 -3.28
C THR A 32 -8.97 -18.22 -4.62
N PRO A 33 -7.68 -18.62 -4.72
CA PRO A 33 -6.85 -18.30 -5.88
C PRO A 33 -7.37 -18.85 -7.21
N THR A 34 -6.93 -18.24 -8.32
CA THR A 34 -7.28 -18.67 -9.67
C THR A 34 -6.91 -20.13 -9.96
N ALA A 35 -5.89 -20.68 -9.31
CA ALA A 35 -5.57 -22.11 -9.38
C ALA A 35 -6.75 -22.97 -8.93
N ASN A 36 -7.31 -22.71 -7.74
CA ASN A 36 -8.48 -23.40 -7.22
C ASN A 36 -9.71 -23.20 -8.13
N ALA A 37 -9.90 -21.99 -8.66
CA ALA A 37 -10.99 -21.72 -9.60
C ALA A 37 -10.86 -22.55 -10.89
N SER A 38 -9.62 -22.80 -11.34
CA SER A 38 -9.33 -23.66 -12.49
C SER A 38 -9.61 -25.14 -12.19
N GLU A 39 -9.30 -25.60 -10.99
CA GLU A 39 -9.63 -26.96 -10.53
C GLU A 39 -11.14 -27.20 -10.47
N VAL A 40 -11.92 -26.19 -10.04
CA VAL A 40 -13.40 -26.25 -10.07
C VAL A 40 -13.92 -26.22 -11.51
N ALA A 41 -13.36 -25.37 -12.37
CA ALA A 41 -13.75 -25.30 -13.78
C ALA A 41 -13.57 -26.64 -14.50
N ALA A 42 -12.48 -27.37 -14.19
CA ALA A 42 -12.22 -28.69 -14.76
C ALA A 42 -13.25 -29.76 -14.37
N GLN A 43 -13.99 -29.57 -13.27
CA GLN A 43 -15.01 -30.51 -12.78
C GLN A 43 -16.41 -30.21 -13.35
N ILE A 44 -16.64 -29.03 -13.95
CA ILE A 44 -17.94 -28.60 -14.46
C ILE A 44 -17.91 -28.56 -15.99
N PRO A 45 -18.52 -29.54 -16.67
CA PRO A 45 -18.58 -29.58 -18.12
C PRO A 45 -19.16 -28.29 -18.72
N GLY A 46 -18.44 -27.68 -19.65
CA GLY A 46 -18.89 -26.47 -20.35
C GLY A 46 -18.87 -25.19 -19.51
N SER A 47 -18.24 -25.20 -18.32
CA SER A 47 -18.06 -23.98 -17.53
C SER A 47 -17.14 -22.97 -18.22
N HIS A 48 -17.35 -21.70 -17.93
CA HIS A 48 -16.49 -20.61 -18.38
C HIS A 48 -15.79 -19.97 -17.18
N LEU A 49 -14.47 -20.10 -17.10
CA LEU A 49 -13.65 -19.38 -16.13
C LEU A 49 -13.29 -18.00 -16.66
N LEU A 50 -13.72 -16.94 -15.96
CA LEU A 50 -13.32 -15.57 -16.23
C LEU A 50 -12.39 -15.06 -15.13
N VAL A 51 -11.14 -14.81 -15.50
CA VAL A 51 -10.15 -14.16 -14.64
C VAL A 51 -10.26 -12.65 -14.80
N VAL A 52 -10.58 -11.94 -13.72
CA VAL A 52 -10.72 -10.49 -13.68
C VAL A 52 -9.42 -9.87 -13.15
N PRO A 53 -8.71 -9.07 -13.97
CA PRO A 53 -7.43 -8.49 -13.60
C PRO A 53 -7.58 -7.49 -12.44
N ASP A 54 -6.51 -7.33 -11.67
CA ASP A 54 -6.36 -6.33 -10.61
C ASP A 54 -7.47 -6.36 -9.56
N THR A 55 -8.11 -7.53 -9.39
CA THR A 55 -9.27 -7.74 -8.54
C THR A 55 -8.99 -8.82 -7.51
N GLY A 56 -9.37 -8.57 -6.26
CA GLY A 56 -9.25 -9.52 -5.15
C GLY A 56 -10.48 -10.46 -5.04
N HIS A 57 -10.79 -10.88 -3.82
CA HIS A 57 -11.79 -11.92 -3.55
C HIS A 57 -13.21 -11.59 -4.00
N SER A 58 -13.69 -10.37 -3.74
CA SER A 58 -15.09 -9.98 -4.00
C SER A 58 -15.24 -9.36 -5.40
N VAL A 59 -15.05 -10.14 -6.46
CA VAL A 59 -14.98 -9.65 -7.85
C VAL A 59 -16.09 -8.66 -8.20
N LEU A 60 -17.35 -9.04 -7.98
CA LEU A 60 -18.50 -8.23 -8.38
C LEU A 60 -18.64 -6.91 -7.61
N SER A 61 -18.02 -6.75 -6.44
CA SER A 61 -18.06 -5.50 -5.67
C SER A 61 -16.76 -4.71 -5.73
N ALA A 62 -15.64 -5.35 -6.07
CA ALA A 62 -14.31 -4.77 -5.99
C ALA A 62 -13.62 -4.57 -7.35
N GLU A 63 -14.21 -5.04 -8.46
CA GLU A 63 -13.58 -4.88 -9.78
C GLU A 63 -13.39 -3.41 -10.18
N PRO A 64 -12.24 -3.05 -10.80
CA PRO A 64 -11.95 -1.68 -11.21
C PRO A 64 -12.75 -1.24 -12.46
N THR A 65 -13.26 -2.20 -13.22
CA THR A 65 -14.10 -2.00 -14.42
C THR A 65 -15.29 -2.95 -14.32
N PRO A 66 -16.44 -2.71 -14.97
CA PRO A 66 -17.63 -3.56 -14.83
C PRO A 66 -17.53 -4.90 -15.59
N CYS A 67 -16.33 -5.47 -15.79
CA CYS A 67 -16.13 -6.61 -16.67
C CYS A 67 -16.83 -7.89 -16.18
N GLY A 68 -16.58 -8.29 -14.93
CA GLY A 68 -17.22 -9.41 -14.26
C GLY A 68 -18.73 -9.23 -14.13
N ARG A 69 -19.20 -8.01 -13.81
CA ARG A 69 -20.64 -7.70 -13.84
C ARG A 69 -21.24 -7.86 -15.23
N ASN A 70 -20.55 -7.44 -16.29
CA ASN A 70 -21.01 -7.59 -17.66
C ASN A 70 -21.00 -9.05 -18.12
N ALA A 71 -20.00 -9.83 -17.70
CA ALA A 71 -19.96 -11.27 -17.94
C ALA A 71 -21.12 -12.01 -17.27
N LEU A 72 -21.44 -11.65 -16.02
CA LEU A 72 -22.60 -12.20 -15.32
C LEU A 72 -23.91 -11.91 -16.06
N LYS A 73 -24.08 -10.68 -16.54
CA LYS A 73 -25.24 -10.31 -17.39
C LYS A 73 -25.25 -11.08 -18.72
N ALA A 74 -24.09 -11.30 -19.33
CA ALA A 74 -23.98 -12.06 -20.58
C ALA A 74 -24.41 -13.52 -20.40
N LEU A 75 -23.97 -14.19 -19.32
CA LEU A 75 -24.38 -15.55 -18.97
C LEU A 75 -25.92 -15.65 -18.89
N PHE A 76 -26.56 -14.78 -18.11
CA PHE A 76 -28.02 -14.80 -17.95
C PHE A 76 -28.78 -14.45 -19.24
N ALA A 77 -28.16 -13.70 -20.14
CA ALA A 77 -28.73 -13.38 -21.46
C ALA A 77 -28.45 -14.46 -22.53
N GLY A 78 -27.77 -15.56 -22.19
CA GLY A 78 -27.34 -16.58 -23.15
C GLY A 78 -26.34 -16.06 -24.19
N ARG A 79 -25.58 -15.01 -23.85
CA ARG A 79 -24.60 -14.37 -24.75
C ARG A 79 -23.18 -14.83 -24.41
N PRO A 80 -22.25 -14.81 -25.39
CA PRO A 80 -20.84 -15.11 -25.14
C PRO A 80 -20.25 -14.19 -24.06
N VAL A 81 -19.45 -14.76 -23.16
CA VAL A 81 -18.68 -14.03 -22.16
C VAL A 81 -17.39 -13.52 -22.80
N ALA A 82 -17.19 -12.21 -22.79
CA ALA A 82 -15.96 -11.60 -23.29
C ALA A 82 -14.85 -11.63 -22.23
N PRO A 83 -13.56 -11.74 -22.64
CA PRO A 83 -12.44 -11.66 -21.70
C PRO A 83 -12.28 -10.24 -21.13
N CYS A 84 -11.75 -10.15 -19.92
CA CYS A 84 -11.43 -8.87 -19.29
C CYS A 84 -10.08 -8.33 -19.75
N ARG A 85 -10.02 -7.02 -20.03
CA ARG A 85 -8.77 -6.33 -20.35
C ARG A 85 -8.11 -5.81 -19.08
N ALA A 86 -6.83 -6.11 -18.88
CA ALA A 86 -6.04 -5.53 -17.81
C ALA A 86 -5.84 -4.02 -18.03
N LEU A 87 -5.94 -3.26 -16.95
CA LEU A 87 -5.59 -1.85 -16.95
C LEU A 87 -4.19 -1.68 -16.37
N PRO A 88 -3.44 -0.63 -16.76
CA PRO A 88 -2.17 -0.32 -16.10
C PRO A 88 -2.39 -0.03 -14.60
N VAL A 89 -1.80 -0.85 -13.73
CA VAL A 89 -1.86 -0.64 -12.28
C VAL A 89 -0.95 0.53 -11.87
N PRO A 90 -1.50 1.57 -11.21
CA PRO A 90 -0.72 2.66 -10.64
C PRO A 90 0.39 2.15 -9.71
N ALA A 91 1.57 2.78 -9.75
CA ALA A 91 2.74 2.34 -8.97
C ALA A 91 2.45 2.21 -7.46
N LEU A 92 1.60 3.09 -6.91
CA LEU A 92 1.18 3.05 -5.51
C LEU A 92 0.44 1.76 -5.13
N LEU A 93 -0.33 1.19 -6.05
CA LEU A 93 -1.12 -0.03 -5.83
C LEU A 93 -0.32 -1.30 -6.08
N ARG A 94 0.90 -1.20 -6.61
CA ARG A 94 1.79 -2.34 -6.75
C ARG A 94 2.25 -2.82 -5.38
N PRO A 95 2.41 -4.13 -5.17
CA PRO A 95 3.03 -4.64 -3.95
C PRO A 95 4.42 -4.01 -3.74
N PRO A 96 4.76 -3.55 -2.53
CA PRO A 96 6.08 -3.04 -2.25
C PRO A 96 7.10 -4.20 -2.29
N PRO A 97 8.40 -3.89 -2.51
CA PRO A 97 9.43 -4.91 -2.36
C PRO A 97 9.44 -5.46 -0.93
N LEU A 98 10.03 -6.65 -0.75
CA LEU A 98 10.13 -7.25 0.57
C LEU A 98 10.91 -6.35 1.54
N PRO A 99 10.36 -6.09 2.74
CA PRO A 99 10.99 -5.24 3.72
C PRO A 99 12.31 -5.86 4.20
N PRO A 100 13.39 -5.06 4.38
CA PRO A 100 14.65 -5.57 4.93
C PRO A 100 14.43 -6.26 6.28
N ARG A 101 15.09 -7.41 6.47
CA ARG A 101 15.02 -8.18 7.73
C ARG A 101 16.07 -7.75 8.76
N ARG A 102 17.04 -6.93 8.38
CA ARG A 102 18.10 -6.39 9.24
C ARG A 102 18.78 -5.21 8.56
N LEU A 103 19.38 -4.30 9.33
CA LEU A 103 20.10 -3.15 8.78
C LEU A 103 21.27 -3.52 7.86
N ALA A 104 21.98 -4.63 8.14
CA ALA A 104 23.17 -5.03 7.39
C ALA A 104 22.90 -5.32 5.89
N VAL A 105 21.66 -5.61 5.49
CA VAL A 105 21.30 -5.84 4.08
C VAL A 105 20.80 -4.58 3.37
N VAL A 106 20.60 -3.49 4.11
CA VAL A 106 20.24 -2.18 3.55
C VAL A 106 21.49 -1.59 2.92
N PRO A 107 21.47 -1.13 1.65
CA PRO A 107 22.61 -0.46 1.04
C PRO A 107 22.92 0.85 1.78
N ALA A 108 24.13 1.39 1.60
CA ALA A 108 24.40 2.73 2.09
C ALA A 108 23.76 3.76 1.14
N GLU A 109 23.22 4.85 1.71
CA GLU A 109 22.72 5.99 0.95
C GLU A 109 23.83 6.59 0.08
N HIS A 110 23.47 7.12 -1.09
CA HIS A 110 24.44 7.66 -2.04
C HIS A 110 25.28 8.78 -1.41
N GLY A 111 26.61 8.73 -1.58
CA GLY A 111 27.54 9.68 -0.96
C GLY A 111 27.91 9.37 0.50
N TYR A 112 27.34 8.32 1.08
CA TYR A 112 27.65 7.84 2.43
C TYR A 112 28.18 6.40 2.40
N SER A 113 28.84 6.00 3.47
CA SER A 113 29.38 4.66 3.63
C SER A 113 29.22 4.16 5.06
N GLY A 114 29.53 2.88 5.28
CA GLY A 114 29.48 2.27 6.60
C GLY A 114 28.08 2.23 7.21
N THR A 115 28.03 2.07 8.52
CA THR A 115 26.77 1.94 9.28
C THR A 115 25.92 3.21 9.25
N PRO A 116 26.47 4.44 9.37
CA PRO A 116 25.69 5.67 9.24
C PRO A 116 25.02 5.82 7.87
N GLY A 117 25.70 5.46 6.78
CA GLY A 117 25.12 5.49 5.44
C GLY A 117 23.96 4.49 5.27
N ARG A 118 24.06 3.30 5.85
CA ARG A 118 22.96 2.32 5.85
C ARG A 118 21.79 2.75 6.72
N ALA A 119 22.08 3.38 7.86
CA ALA A 119 21.04 3.95 8.71
C ALA A 119 20.29 5.07 8.00
N LEU A 120 20.99 5.89 7.20
CA LEU A 120 20.37 6.94 6.40
C LEU A 120 19.40 6.38 5.34
N ASP A 121 19.78 5.34 4.59
CA ASP A 121 18.87 4.66 3.65
C ASP A 121 17.71 3.97 4.39
N ALA A 122 17.97 3.38 5.57
CA ALA A 122 16.94 2.77 6.41
C ALA A 122 15.92 3.79 6.94
N VAL A 123 16.34 5.00 7.32
CA VAL A 123 15.43 6.13 7.61
C VAL A 123 14.57 6.40 6.39
N GLY A 124 15.18 6.46 5.21
CA GLY A 124 14.49 6.69 3.96
C GLY A 124 13.41 5.66 3.64
N LEU A 125 13.74 4.37 3.78
CA LEU A 125 12.79 3.27 3.64
C LEU A 125 11.65 3.36 4.67
N THR A 126 11.95 3.74 5.90
CA THR A 126 10.96 3.88 6.98
C THR A 126 9.98 5.02 6.72
N LEU A 127 10.44 6.14 6.18
CA LEU A 127 9.58 7.25 5.77
C LEU A 127 8.72 6.91 4.54
N ALA A 128 9.26 6.13 3.60
CA ALA A 128 8.52 5.66 2.44
C ALA A 128 7.38 4.68 2.84
N ASP A 129 7.63 3.80 3.81
CA ASP A 129 6.65 2.91 4.43
C ASP A 129 5.53 3.71 5.12
N LEU A 130 5.89 4.65 5.99
CA LEU A 130 4.94 5.54 6.67
C LEU A 130 4.00 6.24 5.68
N ARG A 131 4.53 6.80 4.60
CA ARG A 131 3.71 7.44 3.55
C ARG A 131 2.75 6.44 2.93
N ARG A 132 3.23 5.24 2.57
CA ARG A 132 2.39 4.20 1.97
C ARG A 132 1.23 3.87 2.90
N GLU A 133 1.49 3.61 4.17
CA GLU A 133 0.46 3.27 5.16
C GLU A 133 -0.57 4.39 5.32
N LEU A 134 -0.13 5.65 5.42
CA LEU A 134 -1.05 6.80 5.51
C LEU A 134 -1.93 6.94 4.26
N VAL A 135 -1.36 6.74 3.06
CA VAL A 135 -2.11 6.82 1.81
C VAL A 135 -3.09 5.66 1.68
N MET A 136 -2.70 4.44 2.06
CA MET A 136 -3.59 3.28 2.05
C MET A 136 -4.76 3.48 3.02
N GLN A 137 -4.48 3.94 4.25
CA GLN A 137 -5.52 4.27 5.23
C GLN A 137 -6.50 5.34 4.71
N LEU A 138 -6.00 6.32 3.94
CA LEU A 138 -6.83 7.34 3.32
C LEU A 138 -7.75 6.75 2.23
N LEU A 139 -7.25 5.82 1.41
CA LEU A 139 -8.03 5.17 0.34
C LEU A 139 -9.13 4.26 0.87
N GLU A 140 -8.98 3.73 2.09
CA GLU A 140 -10.01 2.94 2.77
C GLU A 140 -11.14 3.80 3.37
N LEU A 141 -10.98 5.12 3.46
CA LEU A 141 -12.03 5.97 4.00
C LEU A 141 -13.28 5.97 3.10
N PRO A 142 -14.49 5.94 3.69
CA PRO A 142 -15.73 6.04 2.93
C PRO A 142 -15.76 7.30 2.05
N SER A 143 -16.29 7.14 0.84
CA SER A 143 -16.53 8.23 -0.12
C SER A 143 -17.58 9.21 0.44
N GLY A 144 -17.15 10.12 1.31
CA GLY A 144 -18.02 11.03 2.07
C GLY A 144 -17.33 11.66 3.29
N SER A 145 -16.26 11.04 3.80
CA SER A 145 -15.47 11.55 4.94
C SER A 145 -14.48 12.68 4.59
N ALA A 146 -14.63 13.28 3.41
CA ALA A 146 -13.73 14.28 2.85
C ALA A 146 -13.65 15.61 3.62
N LEU A 147 -14.69 15.92 4.39
CA LEU A 147 -14.87 17.24 5.00
C LEU A 147 -14.17 17.38 6.37
N SER A 148 -13.76 16.27 6.99
CA SER A 148 -12.98 16.27 8.21
C SER A 148 -12.12 15.02 8.23
N LEU A 149 -10.84 15.13 7.85
CA LEU A 149 -9.91 13.99 7.98
C LEU A 149 -9.78 13.68 9.47
N PRO A 150 -10.29 12.54 9.96
CA PRO A 150 -10.04 12.14 11.33
C PRO A 150 -8.53 11.99 11.51
N SER A 151 -8.05 12.06 12.76
CA SER A 151 -6.66 11.73 13.04
C SER A 151 -6.38 10.32 12.52
N LEU A 152 -5.50 10.19 11.53
CA LEU A 152 -5.11 8.88 11.00
C LEU A 152 -4.03 8.32 11.91
N ARG A 153 -4.13 7.05 12.28
CA ARG A 153 -3.10 6.34 13.02
C ARG A 153 -2.70 5.10 12.24
N VAL A 154 -1.41 4.91 12.08
CA VAL A 154 -0.83 3.75 11.40
C VAL A 154 0.27 3.14 12.27
N GLY A 155 0.45 1.83 12.18
CA GLY A 155 1.54 1.11 12.84
C GLY A 155 2.78 1.08 11.95
N GLY A 156 3.96 0.97 12.56
CA GLY A 156 5.16 0.56 11.82
C GLY A 156 5.16 -0.94 11.61
N LEU A 157 5.69 -1.41 10.47
CA LEU A 157 5.75 -2.83 10.14
C LEU A 157 6.38 -3.69 11.25
N ARG A 158 7.36 -3.15 11.99
CA ARG A 158 8.10 -3.87 13.03
C ARG A 158 7.76 -3.41 14.44
N ALA A 159 7.52 -2.12 14.64
CA ALA A 159 7.19 -1.54 15.94
C ALA A 159 6.69 -0.10 15.79
N GLY A 160 6.16 0.42 16.88
CA GLY A 160 5.80 1.82 17.02
C GLY A 160 4.57 2.22 16.20
N TRP A 161 4.29 3.51 16.21
CA TRP A 161 3.11 4.07 15.56
C TRP A 161 3.37 5.50 15.09
N ALA A 162 2.59 5.91 14.11
CA ALA A 162 2.53 7.28 13.66
C ALA A 162 1.09 7.77 13.68
N ARG A 163 0.91 9.06 13.96
CA ARG A 163 -0.39 9.73 13.97
C ARG A 163 -0.34 10.98 13.14
N PHE A 164 -1.19 11.07 12.13
CA PHE A 164 -1.45 12.28 11.37
C PHE A 164 -2.60 13.05 12.01
N THR A 165 -2.41 14.33 12.33
CA THR A 165 -3.45 15.21 12.88
C THR A 165 -3.27 16.61 12.34
N GLY A 166 -4.29 17.13 11.64
CA GLY A 166 -4.21 18.40 10.94
C GLY A 166 -3.18 18.35 9.80
N THR A 167 -1.99 18.86 10.07
CA THR A 167 -0.83 18.89 9.15
C THR A 167 0.44 18.30 9.77
N THR A 168 0.34 17.73 10.97
CA THR A 168 1.48 17.18 11.72
C THR A 168 1.40 15.67 11.74
N ILE A 169 2.51 15.01 11.47
CA ILE A 169 2.71 13.59 11.73
C ILE A 169 3.57 13.46 12.97
N THR A 170 3.06 12.83 14.01
CA THR A 170 3.84 12.45 15.20
C THR A 170 4.23 10.99 15.10
N LEU A 171 5.51 10.67 15.25
CA LEU A 171 6.05 9.32 15.23
C LEU A 171 6.51 8.95 16.64
N HIS A 172 6.22 7.72 17.05
CA HIS A 172 6.71 7.14 18.29
C HIS A 172 7.27 5.74 18.01
N ASP A 173 8.59 5.64 18.06
CA ASP A 173 9.40 4.44 17.80
C ASP A 173 9.00 3.71 16.52
N TYR A 174 8.58 4.46 15.51
CA TYR A 174 8.08 3.93 14.24
C TYR A 174 9.22 3.20 13.54
N THR A 175 9.06 1.89 13.34
CA THR A 175 10.14 1.02 12.88
C THR A 175 9.68 0.20 11.67
N TYR A 176 10.40 0.36 10.55
CA TYR A 176 10.27 -0.47 9.35
C TYR A 176 11.48 -1.39 9.19
N VAL A 177 12.69 -0.83 9.29
CA VAL A 177 13.95 -1.58 9.27
C VAL A 177 14.38 -1.94 10.70
N PRO A 178 14.61 -3.23 11.03
CA PRO A 178 15.08 -3.61 12.35
C PRO A 178 16.38 -2.91 12.74
N GLY A 179 16.38 -2.28 13.93
CA GLY A 179 17.52 -1.55 14.49
C GLY A 179 17.52 -0.04 14.23
N VAL A 180 16.53 0.49 13.51
CA VAL A 180 16.35 1.91 13.23
C VAL A 180 14.90 2.31 13.50
N ALA A 181 14.66 3.03 14.60
CA ALA A 181 13.34 3.56 14.94
C ALA A 181 13.31 5.08 14.80
N LEU A 182 12.17 5.63 14.38
CA LEU A 182 11.95 7.07 14.24
C LEU A 182 10.96 7.57 15.29
N SER A 183 11.38 8.59 16.03
CA SER A 183 10.54 9.29 17.00
C SER A 183 10.62 10.80 16.76
N GLY A 184 9.49 11.51 16.79
CA GLY A 184 9.49 12.96 16.59
C GLY A 184 8.28 13.46 15.80
N THR A 185 8.46 14.57 15.09
CA THR A 185 7.39 15.24 14.35
C THR A 185 7.82 15.60 12.95
N LEU A 186 6.95 15.34 11.98
CA LEU A 186 7.05 15.84 10.62
C LEU A 186 5.95 16.87 10.40
N LYS A 187 6.32 18.05 9.94
CA LYS A 187 5.41 19.14 9.58
C LYS A 187 6.12 20.03 8.58
N HIS A 188 5.36 20.60 7.65
CA HIS A 188 5.90 21.42 6.57
C HIS A 188 6.96 22.45 7.06
N GLY A 189 8.21 22.23 6.67
CA GLY A 189 9.35 23.12 6.93
C GLY A 189 9.89 23.10 8.37
N SER A 190 9.42 22.21 9.24
CA SER A 190 9.89 22.16 10.63
C SER A 190 9.81 20.74 11.21
N ASP A 191 10.40 19.82 10.47
CA ASP A 191 10.65 18.44 10.85
C ASP A 191 11.68 18.37 11.98
N ASP A 192 11.41 17.51 12.96
CA ASP A 192 12.31 17.18 14.05
C ASP A 192 12.18 15.68 14.32
N LEU A 193 13.13 14.91 13.80
CA LEU A 193 13.20 13.47 13.92
C LEU A 193 14.42 13.05 14.75
N ARG A 194 14.18 12.13 15.67
CA ARG A 194 15.22 11.37 16.36
C ARG A 194 15.29 9.99 15.72
N VAL A 195 16.51 9.63 15.34
CA VAL A 195 16.82 8.28 14.90
C VAL A 195 17.34 7.52 16.11
N LEU A 196 16.61 6.48 16.50
CA LEU A 196 16.93 5.64 17.64
C LEU A 196 17.51 4.32 17.13
N GLY A 197 18.65 3.93 17.68
CA GLY A 197 19.34 2.69 17.39
C GLY A 197 20.51 2.48 18.33
N SER A 198 21.50 1.69 17.92
CA SER A 198 22.78 1.65 18.64
C SER A 198 23.44 3.05 18.66
N SER A 199 24.34 3.31 19.59
CA SER A 199 25.05 4.61 19.69
C SER A 199 25.72 5.04 18.38
N SER A 200 26.21 4.08 17.59
CA SER A 200 26.82 4.31 16.27
C SER A 200 25.82 4.67 15.14
N LEU A 201 24.52 4.67 15.44
CA LEU A 201 23.42 4.91 14.49
C LEU A 201 22.52 6.03 14.92
N SER A 202 22.40 6.25 16.23
CA SER A 202 21.52 7.25 16.80
C SER A 202 21.90 8.65 16.37
N GLY A 203 20.91 9.52 16.29
CA GLY A 203 21.12 10.89 15.87
C GLY A 203 19.82 11.65 15.66
N THR A 204 19.93 12.79 14.98
CA THR A 204 18.81 13.69 14.75
C THR A 204 18.79 14.18 13.32
N LEU A 205 17.60 14.35 12.76
CA LEU A 205 17.35 14.88 11.43
C LEU A 205 16.30 15.98 11.54
N ARG A 206 16.55 17.11 10.91
CA ARG A 206 15.67 18.29 10.87
C ARG A 206 15.46 18.73 9.43
N SER A 207 14.46 19.58 9.19
CA SER A 207 14.27 20.17 7.86
C SER A 207 15.50 20.95 7.40
N GLY A 208 15.96 20.66 6.19
CA GLY A 208 16.96 21.41 5.45
C GLY A 208 16.37 22.13 4.24
N SER A 209 17.23 22.68 3.39
CA SER A 209 16.83 23.32 2.13
C SER A 209 16.23 22.32 1.16
N HIS A 210 15.32 22.79 0.28
CA HIS A 210 14.73 21.99 -0.79
C HIS A 210 14.08 20.67 -0.35
N GLY A 211 13.50 20.63 0.86
CA GLY A 211 12.82 19.44 1.40
C GLY A 211 13.76 18.31 1.83
N SER A 212 15.06 18.58 1.93
CA SER A 212 16.02 17.61 2.50
C SER A 212 15.85 17.49 4.02
N LEU A 213 16.30 16.36 4.57
CA LEU A 213 16.51 16.21 5.99
C LEU A 213 18.00 16.24 6.29
N ILE A 214 18.41 17.12 7.20
CA ILE A 214 19.81 17.33 7.57
C ILE A 214 20.03 17.05 9.04
N GLY A 215 21.21 16.55 9.39
CA GLY A 215 21.58 16.40 10.79
C GLY A 215 22.75 15.46 10.98
N THR A 216 22.67 14.61 11.99
CA THR A 216 23.75 13.71 12.37
C THR A 216 23.25 12.30 12.60
N LEU A 217 24.05 11.30 12.22
CA LEU A 217 23.86 9.89 12.54
C LEU A 217 25.20 9.29 12.95
N GLY A 218 25.28 8.68 14.14
CA GLY A 218 26.53 8.13 14.64
C GLY A 218 27.67 9.16 14.74
N GLY A 219 27.33 10.43 14.97
CA GLY A 219 28.29 11.55 14.98
C GLY A 219 28.69 12.09 13.59
N GLN A 220 28.32 11.42 12.50
CA GLN A 220 28.59 11.88 11.14
C GLN A 220 27.48 12.83 10.67
N ARG A 221 27.85 13.96 10.04
CA ARG A 221 26.89 14.85 9.38
C ARG A 221 26.31 14.17 8.15
N VAL A 222 24.99 14.19 8.03
CA VAL A 222 24.25 13.55 6.95
C VAL A 222 23.18 14.47 6.38
N VAL A 223 22.85 14.20 5.13
CA VAL A 223 21.80 14.85 4.34
C VAL A 223 21.07 13.75 3.61
N LEU A 224 19.79 13.58 3.91
CA LEU A 224 18.86 12.77 3.12
C LEU A 224 18.18 13.72 2.12
N PRO A 225 18.52 13.67 0.82
CA PRO A 225 17.96 14.60 -0.15
C PRO A 225 16.48 14.31 -0.41
N ALA A 226 15.74 15.30 -0.92
CA ALA A 226 14.31 15.23 -1.26
C ALA A 226 13.97 14.39 -2.52
N ASN A 227 14.97 13.77 -3.14
CA ASN A 227 14.81 12.89 -4.29
C ASN A 227 15.52 11.53 -4.11
N SER A 228 16.01 11.22 -2.91
CA SER A 228 16.47 9.87 -2.58
C SER A 228 15.30 8.88 -2.76
N ARG A 229 15.53 7.56 -2.82
CA ARG A 229 14.42 6.58 -2.91
C ARG A 229 13.36 6.80 -1.81
N ALA A 230 13.76 7.41 -0.70
CA ALA A 230 12.92 7.91 0.38
C ALA A 230 11.92 9.00 -0.03
N THR A 231 12.32 9.93 -0.89
CA THR A 231 11.66 11.22 -1.10
C THR A 231 11.25 11.47 -2.55
N ALA A 232 11.79 10.78 -3.56
CA ALA A 232 11.19 10.71 -4.90
C ALA A 232 9.79 10.06 -4.86
N ALA A 233 9.57 9.18 -3.88
CA ALA A 233 8.27 8.64 -3.55
C ALA A 233 7.36 9.69 -2.86
N ILE A 234 7.95 10.66 -2.16
CA ILE A 234 7.26 11.74 -1.44
C ILE A 234 6.89 12.91 -2.39
N VAL A 235 7.71 13.19 -3.41
CA VAL A 235 7.55 14.30 -4.37
C VAL A 235 6.71 13.93 -5.61
N GLY A 236 6.33 12.65 -5.79
CA GLY A 236 5.54 12.18 -6.93
C GLY A 236 4.07 12.65 -6.97
N GLY A 237 3.85 13.97 -7.05
CA GLY A 237 2.55 14.62 -7.27
C GLY A 237 2.03 14.53 -8.71
N ASN A 238 2.79 13.94 -9.64
CA ASN A 238 2.48 13.93 -11.07
C ASN A 238 2.28 12.53 -11.68
N ALA A 239 1.75 11.57 -10.92
CA ALA A 239 1.03 10.49 -11.59
C ALA A 239 -0.36 11.03 -11.93
N PRO A 240 -0.76 11.19 -13.21
CA PRO A 240 -2.13 11.49 -13.54
C PRO A 240 -2.95 10.30 -13.04
N VAL A 241 -3.56 10.44 -11.86
CA VAL A 241 -4.67 9.60 -11.45
C VAL A 241 -5.78 9.94 -12.45
N ARG A 242 -5.80 9.23 -13.57
CA ARG A 242 -6.99 9.21 -14.42
C ARG A 242 -8.13 8.81 -13.49
N PRO A 243 -9.19 9.62 -13.40
CA PRO A 243 -10.20 9.44 -12.39
C PRO A 243 -10.81 8.04 -12.54
N LEU A 244 -10.86 7.29 -11.44
CA LEU A 244 -11.94 6.34 -11.25
C LEU A 244 -13.21 7.19 -11.21
N SER A 245 -13.92 7.23 -12.33
CA SER A 245 -15.20 7.92 -12.47
C SER A 245 -16.20 7.27 -11.51
N GLY A 246 -16.29 7.82 -10.30
CA GLY A 246 -17.19 7.39 -9.24
C GLY A 246 -17.37 8.50 -8.19
N PRO A 247 -18.43 8.44 -7.36
CA PRO A 247 -18.90 9.57 -6.55
C PRO A 247 -17.92 10.06 -5.45
N GLY A 248 -16.76 9.41 -5.27
CA GLY A 248 -15.78 9.70 -4.21
C GLY A 248 -14.52 10.47 -4.63
N GLY A 249 -14.33 10.76 -5.93
CA GLY A 249 -13.05 11.25 -6.46
C GLY A 249 -12.63 12.67 -6.03
N ALA A 250 -13.54 13.48 -5.50
CA ALA A 250 -13.23 14.85 -5.05
C ALA A 250 -12.58 14.88 -3.65
N GLY A 251 -13.02 14.00 -2.74
CA GLY A 251 -12.53 13.95 -1.36
C GLY A 251 -11.14 13.35 -1.22
N ILE A 252 -10.87 12.31 -2.01
CA ILE A 252 -9.54 11.66 -2.07
C ILE A 252 -8.48 12.66 -2.54
N ARG A 253 -8.82 13.57 -3.48
CA ARG A 253 -7.92 14.63 -3.96
C ARG A 253 -7.55 15.65 -2.87
N ALA A 254 -8.51 16.07 -2.05
CA ALA A 254 -8.24 17.02 -0.96
C ALA A 254 -7.42 16.38 0.18
N GLY A 255 -7.70 15.13 0.53
CA GLY A 255 -6.95 14.39 1.53
C GLY A 255 -5.52 14.06 1.09
N ALA A 256 -5.38 13.57 -0.15
CA ALA A 256 -4.08 13.32 -0.76
C ALA A 256 -3.28 14.61 -0.92
N GLY A 257 -3.91 15.74 -1.25
CA GLY A 257 -3.26 17.05 -1.33
C GLY A 257 -2.74 17.57 0.01
N ARG A 258 -3.41 17.29 1.13
CA ARG A 258 -2.96 17.67 2.49
C ARG A 258 -1.85 16.75 3.01
N LEU A 259 -1.95 15.45 2.75
CA LEU A 259 -0.88 14.49 3.05
C LEU A 259 0.34 14.72 2.16
N ALA A 260 0.14 15.00 0.87
CA ALA A 260 1.19 15.44 -0.03
C ALA A 260 1.75 16.80 0.38
N GLY A 261 0.98 17.75 0.91
CA GLY A 261 1.53 19.00 1.44
C GLY A 261 2.31 18.84 2.74
N ALA A 262 1.98 17.83 3.56
CA ALA A 262 2.72 17.49 4.77
C ALA A 262 4.01 16.71 4.48
N LEU A 263 4.08 16.02 3.33
CA LEU A 263 5.19 15.16 2.96
C LEU A 263 6.06 15.77 1.85
N ALA A 264 5.50 16.37 0.82
CA ALA A 264 6.21 16.96 -0.31
C ALA A 264 6.72 18.36 0.00
N GLY A 265 8.05 18.53 -0.13
CA GLY A 265 8.65 19.81 -0.47
C GLY A 265 8.15 20.24 -1.85
N ARG A 266 7.80 21.52 -1.98
CA ARG A 266 7.27 22.14 -3.21
C ARG A 266 8.03 21.73 -4.48
N GLU A 267 7.27 21.39 -5.53
CA GLU A 267 7.70 21.56 -6.93
C GLU A 267 7.71 23.07 -7.29
N PRO A 268 8.46 23.49 -8.34
CA PRO A 268 9.05 24.83 -8.50
C PRO A 268 8.13 26.04 -8.37
#